data_AF-A0A7Y8FHN7-F1
#
_entry.id   AF-A0A7Y8FHN7-F1
#
_cell.length_a   1.000
_cell.length_b   1.000
_cell.length_c   1.000
_cell.angle_alpha   90.00
_cell.angle_beta   90.00
_cell.angle_gamma   90.00
#
_symmetry.space_group_name_H-M   'P 1'
#
loop_
_entity.id
_entity.type
_entity.pdbx_description
1 polymer ?
#
loop_
_entity_poly.entity_id
_entity_poly.type
_entity_poly.pdbx_seq_one_letter_code
_entity_poly.pdbx_strand_id
1 'polypeptide(L)' 'MPSPTHGVFLLARVEQLSYKEIAVRLNIDARAVERHLNKAMAHCTAALQATESR' A
#
# COMPACT_ATOMS: atom_id res chain seq x y z
N MET A 1 -9.30 3.43 -3.10
CA MET A 1 -7.92 3.98 -2.99
C MET A 1 -7.38 4.32 -4.38
N PRO A 2 -6.85 5.53 -4.65
CA PRO A 2 -6.30 5.86 -5.97
C PRO A 2 -4.89 5.28 -6.21
N SER A 3 -4.60 4.91 -7.46
CA SER A 3 -3.26 4.54 -7.95
C SER A 3 -2.30 5.72 -7.80
N PRO A 4 -1.08 5.57 -7.25
CA PRO A 4 -0.27 4.33 -7.08
C PRO A 4 -0.53 3.49 -5.81
N THR A 5 -1.34 3.98 -4.87
CA THR A 5 -1.43 3.43 -3.50
C THR A 5 -1.94 1.98 -3.45
N HIS A 6 -2.93 1.66 -4.29
CA HIS A 6 -3.48 0.31 -4.39
C HIS A 6 -2.45 -0.70 -4.93
N GLY A 7 -1.70 -0.32 -5.97
CA GLY A 7 -0.68 -1.18 -6.58
C GLY A 7 0.44 -1.52 -5.59
N VAL A 8 0.93 -0.53 -4.84
CA VAL A 8 1.94 -0.75 -3.79
C VAL A 8 1.46 -1.76 -2.75
N PHE A 9 0.21 -1.66 -2.30
CA PHE A 9 -0.34 -2.57 -1.29
C PHE A 9 -0.38 -4.01 -1.78
N LEU A 10 -0.88 -4.26 -3.00
CA LEU A 10 -0.95 -5.61 -3.55
C LEU A 10 0.44 -6.23 -3.73
N LEU A 11 1.38 -5.48 -4.32
CA LEU A 11 2.74 -5.97 -4.52
C LEU A 11 3.45 -6.28 -3.20
N ALA A 12 3.23 -5.47 -2.15
CA ALA A 12 3.86 -5.68 -0.84
C ALA A 12 3.20 -6.80 -0.01
N ARG A 13 1.86 -6.90 -0.02
CA ARG A 13 1.13 -7.78 0.90
C ARG A 13 0.69 -9.11 0.27
N VAL A 14 0.43 -9.11 -1.03
CA VAL A 14 0.00 -10.31 -1.77
C VAL A 14 1.20 -10.97 -2.43
N GLU A 15 1.97 -10.19 -3.20
CA GLU A 15 3.15 -10.70 -3.93
C GLU A 15 4.43 -10.71 -3.07
N GLN A 16 4.40 -10.12 -1.87
CA GLN A 16 5.52 -10.08 -0.90
C GLN A 16 6.82 -9.49 -1.46
N LEU A 17 6.73 -8.59 -2.45
CA LEU A 17 7.89 -7.90 -2.99
C LEU A 17 8.48 -6.92 -1.98
N SER A 18 9.81 -6.79 -2.01
CA SER A 18 10.51 -5.76 -1.25
C SER A 18 10.22 -4.35 -1.79
N TYR A 19 10.43 -3.32 -0.97
CA TYR A 19 10.20 -1.93 -1.43
C TYR A 19 11.07 -1.55 -2.62
N LYS A 20 12.26 -2.14 -2.74
CA LYS A 20 13.17 -1.92 -3.87
C LYS A 20 12.60 -2.50 -5.16
N GLU A 21 12.05 -3.72 -5.11
CA GLU A 21 11.43 -4.37 -6.27
C GLU A 21 10.17 -3.62 -6.71
N ILE A 22 9.36 -3.17 -5.74
CA ILE A 22 8.15 -2.36 -6.02
C ILE A 22 8.52 -1.02 -6.64
N ALA A 23 9.53 -0.34 -6.10
CA ALA A 23 10.05 0.93 -6.62
C ALA A 23 10.44 0.81 -8.10
N VAL A 24 11.21 -0.24 -8.44
CA VAL A 24 11.59 -0.55 -9.83
C VAL A 24 10.36 -0.85 -10.69
N ARG A 25 9.44 -1.70 -10.20
CA ARG A 25 8.28 -2.17 -10.97
C ARG A 25 7.25 -1.06 -11.26
N LEU A 26 7.08 -0.12 -10.34
CA LEU A 26 6.16 1.01 -10.47
C LEU A 26 6.83 2.30 -10.95
N ASN A 27 8.15 2.28 -11.19
CA ASN A 27 8.95 3.44 -11.56
C ASN A 27 8.77 4.64 -10.60
N ILE A 28 8.87 4.37 -9.30
CA ILE A 28 8.82 5.37 -8.22
C ILE A 28 9.98 5.14 -7.25
N ASP A 29 10.32 6.13 -6.43
CA ASP A 29 11.34 5.95 -5.41
C ASP A 29 10.84 5.08 -4.22
N ALA A 30 11.76 4.42 -3.52
CA ALA A 30 11.41 3.54 -2.39
C ALA A 30 10.72 4.28 -1.22
N ARG A 31 10.96 5.59 -1.07
CA ARG A 31 10.27 6.41 -0.06
C ARG A 31 8.83 6.73 -0.48
N ALA A 32 8.55 6.84 -1.77
CA ALA A 32 7.20 6.89 -2.30
C ALA A 32 6.47 5.56 -2.07
N VAL A 33 7.13 4.41 -2.25
CA VAL A 33 6.58 3.09 -1.89
C VAL A 33 6.16 3.06 -0.42
N GLU A 34 7.04 3.44 0.49
CA GLU A 34 6.74 3.50 1.94
C GLU A 34 5.52 4.40 2.24
N ARG A 35 5.50 5.61 1.67
CA ARG A 35 4.37 6.54 1.83
C ARG A 35 3.05 5.97 1.33
N HIS A 36 3.07 5.30 0.18
CA HIS A 36 1.88 4.66 -0.37
C HIS A 36 1.43 3.48 0.48
N LEU A 37 2.37 2.67 0.98
CA LEU A 37 2.01 1.56 1.86
C LEU A 37 1.39 2.06 3.17
N ASN A 38 1.94 3.11 3.78
CA ASN A 38 1.36 3.71 4.99
C ASN A 38 -0.07 4.23 4.76
N LYS A 39 -0.33 4.89 3.63
CA LYS A 39 -1.69 5.31 3.25
C LYS A 39 -2.63 4.13 3.04
N ALA A 40 -2.16 3.05 2.42
CA ALA A 40 -2.95 1.84 2.22
C ALA A 40 -3.33 1.18 3.55
N MET A 41 -2.36 1.01 4.44
CA MET A 41 -2.60 0.45 5.78
C MET A 41 -3.59 1.31 6.57
N ALA A 42 -3.43 2.63 6.57
CA ALA A 42 -4.36 3.54 7.24
C ALA A 42 -5.79 3.41 6.69
N HIS A 43 -5.94 3.27 5.36
CA HIS A 43 -7.24 3.04 4.74
C HIS A 43 -7.86 1.71 5.15
N CYS A 44 -7.07 0.63 5.19
CA CYS A 44 -7.53 -0.69 5.65
C CYS A 44 -7.96 -0.65 7.12
N THR A 45 -7.17 -0.03 8.00
CA THR A 45 -7.50 0.11 9.43
C THR A 45 -8.80 0.89 9.62
N ALA A 46 -8.97 2.02 8.93
CA ALA A 46 -10.20 2.81 9.02
C ALA A 46 -11.43 2.03 8.55
N ALA A 47 -11.29 1.20 7.51
CA ALA A 47 -12.36 0.34 7.02
C ALA A 47 -12.75 -0.75 8.04
N LEU A 48 -11.77 -1.38 8.67
CA LEU A 48 -12.00 -2.39 9.71
C LEU A 48 -12.73 -1.79 10.93
N GLN A 49 -12.30 -0.63 11.41
CA GLN A 49 -12.96 0.07 12.52
C GLN A 49 -14.40 0.47 12.20
N ALA A 50 -14.66 0.88 10.95
CA ALA A 50 -16.01 1.22 10.50
C ALA A 50 -16.94 -0.01 10.44
N THR A 51 -16.40 -1.21 10.18
CA THR A 51 -17.17 -2.45 10.22
C THR A 51 -17.43 -2.96 11.63
N GLU A 52 -16.52 -2.71 12.58
CA GLU A 52 -16.66 -3.11 13.99
C GLU A 52 -17.64 -2.21 14.77
N SER A 53 -17.91 -1.01 14.27
CA SER A 53 -18.81 -0.03 14.91
C SER A 53 -20.28 -0.16 14.47
N ARG A 54 -20.64 -1.22 13.74
CA ARG A 54 -22.00 -1.52 13.25
C ARG A 54 -22.58 -2.71 13.96
#